data_AF-A0A1G9PGL8-F1
#
_entry.id   AF-A0A1G9PGL8-F1
#
_cell.length_a   1.000
_cell.length_b   1.000
_cell.length_c   1.000
_cell.angle_alpha   90.00
_cell.angle_beta   90.00
_cell.angle_gamma   90.00
#
_symmetry.space_group_name_H-M   'P 1'
#
loop_
_entity.id
_entity.type
_entity.pdbx_description
1 polymer ?
#
loop_
_entity_poly.entity_id
_entity_poly.type
_entity_poly.pdbx_seq_one_letter_code
_entity_poly.pdbx_strand_id
1 'polypeptide(L)'
;MTVPPNASAPGPGWYPDPAGSGRLQWWNGSAWTGQFSAPPFQAAPAPHPVAPRRRISDRTPVYNPYIWTIVALPLVPLILLMFWNPVLRLRTIGTRQVQTIDPASIFTAPYFLLVSISFVVYGVSALLAYLDWDRLRKDGVVRPFHWAWVFLSRELYVIGRSVIVHGVAPRRGLAPVWATIGVTLLVVVLTGLKMSAIVATLANQAATI
;
A
#
# COMPACT_ATOMS: atom_id res chain seq x y z
N MET A 1 36.05 45.84 -20.56
CA MET A 1 34.81 45.05 -20.59
C MET A 1 33.65 46.02 -20.78
N THR A 2 33.22 46.21 -22.01
CA THR A 2 32.21 47.21 -22.41
C THR A 2 30.88 46.50 -22.64
N VAL A 3 29.90 46.74 -21.77
CA VAL A 3 28.51 46.31 -21.95
C VAL A 3 27.88 47.22 -23.03
N PRO A 4 27.17 46.68 -24.03
CA PRO A 4 26.60 47.48 -25.10
C PRO A 4 25.53 48.45 -24.56
N PRO A 5 25.41 49.67 -25.10
CA PRO A 5 24.35 50.60 -24.76
C PRO A 5 23.05 50.18 -25.47
N ASN A 6 21.91 50.54 -24.86
CA ASN A 6 20.54 50.43 -25.38
C ASN A 6 19.70 49.27 -24.79
N ALA A 7 19.45 49.31 -23.48
CA ALA A 7 18.16 48.86 -22.99
C ALA A 7 17.18 50.03 -23.19
N SER A 8 16.35 49.97 -24.23
CA SER A 8 15.18 50.85 -24.35
C SER A 8 14.37 50.72 -23.06
N ALA A 9 14.11 51.84 -22.37
CA ALA A 9 13.28 51.83 -21.18
C ALA A 9 11.97 51.09 -21.48
N PRO A 10 11.49 50.21 -20.59
CA PRO A 10 10.25 49.48 -20.80
C PRO A 10 9.11 50.47 -21.08
N GLY A 11 8.20 50.10 -21.99
CA GLY A 11 7.01 50.90 -22.28
C GLY A 11 6.12 51.04 -21.03
N PRO A 12 5.18 52.01 -21.04
CA PRO A 12 4.26 52.21 -19.92
C PRO A 12 3.50 50.92 -19.57
N GLY A 13 3.49 50.52 -18.30
CA GLY A 13 2.94 49.23 -17.88
C GLY A 13 3.03 48.93 -16.38
N TRP A 14 2.37 47.86 -15.96
CA TRP A 14 2.46 47.31 -14.61
C TRP A 14 3.65 46.36 -14.50
N TYR A 15 4.57 46.64 -13.59
CA TYR A 15 5.78 45.84 -13.38
C TYR A 15 5.93 45.48 -11.90
N PRO A 16 6.66 44.39 -11.57
CA PRO A 16 6.95 44.05 -10.17
C PRO A 16 7.61 45.22 -9.45
N ASP A 17 7.11 45.55 -8.26
CA ASP A 17 7.66 46.64 -7.44
C ASP A 17 9.13 46.36 -7.09
N PRO A 18 10.08 47.21 -7.52
CA PRO A 18 11.50 47.07 -7.21
C PRO A 18 11.81 47.11 -5.71
N ALA A 19 10.94 47.74 -4.90
CA ALA A 19 11.08 47.78 -3.44
C ALA A 19 10.69 46.46 -2.76
N GLY A 20 10.23 45.45 -3.52
CA GLY A 20 10.01 44.10 -3.02
C GLY A 20 8.69 43.91 -2.26
N SER A 21 7.72 44.81 -2.40
CA SER A 21 6.42 44.70 -1.69
C SER A 21 5.53 43.54 -2.16
N GLY A 22 5.94 42.80 -3.20
CA GLY A 22 5.15 41.74 -3.81
C GLY A 22 3.95 42.24 -4.62
N ARG A 23 3.85 43.56 -4.85
CA ARG A 23 2.80 44.20 -5.64
C ARG A 23 3.32 44.63 -7.02
N LEU A 24 2.40 44.98 -7.91
CA LEU A 24 2.75 45.61 -9.18
C LEU A 24 2.73 47.13 -9.02
N GLN A 25 3.72 47.84 -9.55
CA GLN A 25 3.78 49.29 -9.62
C GLN A 25 3.65 49.74 -11.09
N TRP A 26 3.01 50.90 -11.33
CA TRP A 26 2.87 51.44 -12.68
C TRP A 26 4.10 52.27 -13.08
N TRP A 27 4.69 51.92 -14.22
CA TRP A 27 5.72 52.69 -14.93
C TRP A 27 5.07 53.46 -16.07
N ASN A 28 5.32 54.76 -16.19
CA ASN A 28 4.72 55.58 -17.25
C ASN A 28 5.63 55.76 -18.49
N GLY A 29 6.75 55.03 -18.59
CA GLY A 29 7.75 55.18 -19.64
C GLY A 29 8.96 56.04 -19.26
N SER A 30 8.85 56.89 -18.23
CA SER A 30 9.95 57.73 -17.73
C SER A 30 10.19 57.65 -16.23
N ALA A 31 9.15 57.36 -15.43
CA ALA A 31 9.23 57.22 -13.97
C ALA A 31 8.14 56.29 -13.40
N TRP A 32 8.34 55.82 -12.17
CA TRP A 32 7.33 55.12 -11.39
C TRP A 32 6.29 56.10 -10.85
N THR A 33 5.00 55.83 -11.04
CA THR A 33 3.93 56.80 -10.69
C THR A 33 3.41 56.66 -9.26
N GLY A 34 3.93 55.71 -8.47
CA GLY A 34 3.43 55.44 -7.12
C GLY A 34 2.05 54.74 -7.08
N GLN A 35 1.49 54.38 -8.23
CA GLN A 35 0.27 53.58 -8.31
C GLN A 35 0.62 52.11 -8.12
N PHE A 36 -0.11 51.42 -7.24
CA PHE A 36 0.12 50.01 -6.93
C PHE A 36 -1.14 49.17 -7.19
N SER A 37 -0.96 48.03 -7.86
CA SER A 37 -1.99 47.02 -8.06
C SER A 37 -1.60 45.72 -7.36
N ALA A 38 -2.59 44.96 -6.89
CA ALA A 38 -2.33 43.59 -6.46
C ALA A 38 -1.93 42.76 -7.69
N PRO A 39 -0.97 41.82 -7.57
CA PRO A 39 -0.76 40.86 -8.63
C PRO A 39 -2.10 40.17 -8.91
N PRO A 40 -2.45 39.87 -10.17
CA PRO A 40 -3.57 38.98 -10.42
C PRO A 40 -3.26 37.70 -9.64
N PHE A 41 -4.15 37.32 -8.72
CA PHE A 41 -4.09 36.00 -8.12
C PHE A 41 -4.03 35.02 -9.29
N GLN A 42 -2.87 34.37 -9.51
CA GLN A 42 -2.83 33.23 -10.39
C GLN A 42 -3.79 32.24 -9.74
N ALA A 43 -5.01 32.16 -10.29
CA ALA A 43 -5.92 31.09 -9.96
C ALA A 43 -5.10 29.80 -10.09
N ALA A 44 -5.03 29.01 -9.01
CA ALA A 44 -4.39 27.72 -9.07
C ALA A 44 -4.86 27.02 -10.35
N PRO A 45 -3.95 26.43 -11.15
CA PRO A 45 -4.33 25.84 -12.43
C PRO A 45 -5.56 24.97 -12.20
N ALA A 46 -6.63 25.27 -12.96
CA ALA A 46 -7.87 24.53 -12.86
C ALA A 46 -7.54 23.02 -12.87
N PRO A 47 -8.20 22.19 -12.03
CA PRO A 47 -7.96 20.76 -12.04
C PRO A 47 -8.04 20.28 -13.49
N HIS A 48 -6.91 19.82 -14.04
CA HIS A 48 -6.89 19.33 -15.40
C HIS A 48 -7.90 18.17 -15.42
N PRO A 49 -8.89 18.16 -16.34
CA PRO A 49 -9.80 17.04 -16.45
C PRO A 49 -8.95 15.78 -16.66
N VAL A 50 -8.93 14.88 -15.66
CA VAL A 50 -8.19 13.64 -15.77
C VAL A 50 -8.89 12.84 -16.86
N ALA A 51 -8.28 12.81 -18.06
CA ALA A 51 -8.85 12.08 -19.18
C ALA A 51 -9.11 10.63 -18.72
N PRO A 52 -10.34 10.10 -18.92
CA PRO A 52 -10.69 8.78 -18.45
C PRO A 52 -9.71 7.76 -19.03
N ARG A 53 -9.21 6.87 -18.16
CA ARG A 53 -8.20 5.89 -18.54
C ARG A 53 -8.73 5.06 -19.72
N ARG A 54 -7.90 4.90 -20.76
CA ARG A 54 -8.27 4.15 -21.95
C ARG A 54 -8.75 2.75 -21.56
N ARG A 55 -9.96 2.40 -22.00
CA ARG A 55 -10.54 1.08 -21.75
C ARG A 55 -9.75 0.01 -22.50
N ILE A 56 -9.62 -1.15 -21.87
CA ILE A 56 -9.06 -2.34 -22.50
C ILE A 56 -10.16 -3.12 -23.23
N SER A 57 -9.76 -3.96 -24.19
CA SER A 57 -10.70 -4.82 -24.92
C SER A 57 -11.44 -5.76 -23.98
N ASP A 58 -12.72 -6.01 -24.24
CA ASP A 58 -13.51 -6.97 -23.47
C ASP A 58 -12.96 -8.40 -23.57
N ARG A 59 -12.21 -8.72 -24.63
CA ARG A 59 -11.55 -10.02 -24.80
C ARG A 59 -10.27 -10.18 -23.99
N THR A 60 -9.71 -9.09 -23.46
CA THR A 60 -8.47 -9.16 -22.67
C THR A 60 -8.76 -9.86 -21.33
N PRO A 61 -7.98 -10.89 -20.96
CA PRO A 61 -8.16 -11.60 -19.70
C PRO A 61 -7.73 -10.71 -18.52
N VAL A 62 -8.72 -10.26 -17.75
CA VAL A 62 -8.52 -9.45 -16.54
C VAL A 62 -8.11 -10.29 -15.33
N TYR A 63 -8.45 -11.58 -15.34
CA TYR A 63 -8.15 -12.52 -14.28
C TYR A 63 -7.00 -13.42 -14.73
N ASN A 64 -6.07 -13.64 -13.82
CA ASN A 64 -4.81 -14.31 -14.07
C ASN A 64 -4.53 -15.28 -12.91
N PRO A 65 -3.92 -16.45 -13.12
CA PRO A 65 -3.52 -17.34 -12.03
C PRO A 65 -2.78 -16.64 -10.89
N TYR A 66 -1.84 -15.73 -11.17
CA TYR A 66 -1.02 -15.10 -10.14
C TYR A 66 -1.85 -14.37 -9.07
N ILE A 67 -2.88 -13.61 -9.47
CA ILE A 67 -3.72 -12.91 -8.49
C ILE A 67 -4.50 -13.88 -7.62
N TRP A 68 -5.03 -14.97 -8.20
CA TRP A 68 -5.76 -15.98 -7.43
C TRP A 68 -4.85 -16.77 -6.50
N THR A 69 -3.61 -17.04 -6.91
CA THR A 69 -2.59 -17.64 -6.05
C THR A 69 -2.25 -16.71 -4.88
N ILE A 70 -2.08 -15.40 -5.12
CA ILE A 70 -1.87 -14.42 -4.04
C ILE A 70 -3.05 -14.44 -3.05
N VAL A 71 -4.29 -14.44 -3.54
CA VAL A 71 -5.49 -14.49 -2.69
C VAL A 71 -5.55 -15.77 -1.84
N ALA A 72 -5.16 -16.91 -2.40
CA ALA A 72 -5.18 -18.21 -1.72
C ALA A 72 -3.94 -18.48 -0.84
N LEU A 73 -2.83 -17.74 -1.03
CA LEU A 73 -1.59 -17.92 -0.29
C LEU A 73 -1.69 -17.92 1.24
N PRO A 74 -2.54 -17.11 1.93
CA PRO A 74 -2.62 -17.14 3.39
C PRO A 74 -3.18 -18.46 3.93
N LEU A 75 -3.82 -19.27 3.08
CA LEU A 75 -4.35 -20.55 3.51
C LEU A 75 -3.23 -21.55 3.84
N VAL A 76 -2.05 -21.41 3.24
CA VAL A 76 -0.89 -22.28 3.51
C VAL A 76 -0.43 -22.19 4.98
N PRO A 77 -0.03 -21.00 5.50
CA PRO A 77 0.33 -20.88 6.91
C PRO A 77 -0.86 -21.12 7.83
N LEU A 78 -2.10 -20.82 7.41
CA LEU A 78 -3.30 -21.13 8.19
C LEU A 78 -3.47 -22.64 8.40
N ILE A 79 -3.33 -23.45 7.34
CA ILE A 79 -3.42 -24.90 7.42
C ILE A 79 -2.35 -25.43 8.38
N LEU A 80 -1.10 -24.98 8.22
CA LEU A 80 0.00 -25.38 9.11
C LEU A 80 -0.27 -24.99 10.57
N LEU A 81 -0.83 -23.80 10.80
CA LEU A 81 -1.24 -23.34 12.12
C LEU A 81 -2.31 -24.27 12.72
N MET A 82 -3.27 -24.75 11.93
CA MET A 82 -4.30 -25.67 12.43
C MET A 82 -3.69 -26.99 12.90
N PHE A 83 -2.69 -27.50 12.18
CA PHE A 83 -1.97 -28.72 12.56
C PHE A 83 -0.96 -28.52 13.70
N TRP A 84 -0.50 -27.29 13.95
CA TRP A 84 0.42 -27.01 15.03
C TRP A 84 -0.27 -27.06 16.41
N ASN A 85 0.06 -28.07 17.21
CA ASN A 85 -0.50 -28.28 18.55
C ASN A 85 0.62 -28.30 19.59
N PRO A 86 1.06 -27.15 20.11
CA PRO A 86 2.15 -27.10 21.08
C PRO A 86 1.70 -27.65 22.45
N VAL A 87 2.56 -28.45 23.08
CA VAL A 87 2.39 -28.86 24.49
C VAL A 87 3.12 -27.85 25.35
N LEU A 88 2.41 -26.81 25.76
CA LEU A 88 2.97 -25.76 26.58
C LEU A 88 3.27 -26.30 27.98
N ARG A 89 4.48 -26.05 28.46
CA ARG A 89 4.95 -26.52 29.77
C ARG A 89 5.18 -25.34 30.68
N LEU A 90 4.70 -25.44 31.91
CA LEU A 90 5.02 -24.49 32.96
C LEU A 90 6.32 -24.94 33.66
N ARG A 91 7.21 -23.98 33.91
CA ARG A 91 8.42 -24.20 34.69
C ARG A 91 8.53 -23.12 35.76
N THR A 92 9.03 -23.52 36.92
CA THR A 92 9.24 -22.61 38.04
C THR A 92 10.65 -22.06 37.99
N ILE A 93 10.81 -20.74 38.04
CA ILE A 93 12.12 -20.07 37.95
C ILE A 93 12.35 -19.17 39.16
N GLY A 94 13.60 -19.14 39.61
CA GLY A 94 14.08 -18.23 40.64
C GLY A 94 13.72 -18.67 42.06
N THR A 95 14.28 -17.96 43.04
CA THR A 95 14.04 -18.21 44.47
C THR A 95 12.61 -17.93 44.89
N ARG A 96 11.90 -17.04 44.18
CA ARG A 96 10.49 -16.69 44.43
C ARG A 96 9.50 -17.70 43.86
N GLN A 97 9.98 -18.78 43.24
CA GLN A 97 9.15 -19.86 42.68
C GLN A 97 8.04 -19.34 41.75
N VAL A 98 8.37 -18.39 40.86
CA VAL A 98 7.38 -17.85 39.91
C VAL A 98 7.22 -18.84 38.77
N GLN A 99 5.98 -19.26 38.52
CA GLN A 99 5.65 -20.08 37.36
C GLN A 99 5.68 -19.23 36.09
N THR A 100 6.34 -19.74 35.06
CA THR A 100 6.35 -19.15 33.73
C THR A 100 6.32 -20.23 32.66
N ILE A 101 5.98 -19.86 31.43
CA ILE A 101 5.96 -20.80 30.31
C ILE A 101 7.40 -21.11 29.91
N ASP A 102 7.72 -22.39 29.79
CA ASP A 102 9.01 -22.84 29.29
C ASP A 102 9.16 -22.45 27.81
N PRO A 103 10.12 -21.57 27.43
CA PRO A 103 10.27 -21.12 26.06
C PRO A 103 10.51 -22.27 25.07
N ALA A 104 11.17 -23.35 25.50
CA ALA A 104 11.41 -24.53 24.66
C ALA A 104 10.11 -25.26 24.26
N SER A 105 9.01 -25.04 25.00
CA SER A 105 7.69 -25.57 24.64
C SER A 105 6.97 -24.78 23.54
N ILE A 106 7.37 -23.52 23.33
CA ILE A 106 6.85 -22.64 22.27
C ILE A 106 7.72 -22.77 21.01
N PHE A 107 9.02 -22.57 21.17
CA PHE A 107 10.00 -22.49 20.08
C PHE A 107 10.47 -23.87 19.61
N THR A 108 9.52 -24.67 19.13
CA THR A 108 9.74 -26.04 18.64
C THR A 108 10.10 -26.08 17.15
N ALA A 109 10.61 -27.21 16.65
CA ALA A 109 10.90 -27.35 15.22
C ALA A 109 9.67 -27.06 14.31
N PRO A 110 8.44 -27.54 14.64
CA PRO A 110 7.23 -27.17 13.89
C PRO A 110 6.92 -25.67 13.92
N TYR A 111 7.22 -24.97 15.01
CA TYR A 111 7.06 -23.51 15.09
C TYR A 111 7.99 -22.81 14.09
N PHE A 112 9.27 -23.17 14.08
CA PHE A 112 10.23 -22.57 13.13
C PHE A 112 9.91 -22.92 11.68
N LEU A 113 9.38 -24.12 11.41
CA LEU A 113 8.88 -24.48 10.10
C LEU A 113 7.72 -23.57 9.67
N LEU A 114 6.74 -23.36 10.55
CA LEU A 114 5.60 -22.47 10.30
C LEU A 114 6.05 -21.02 10.03
N VAL A 115 6.98 -20.50 10.83
CA VAL A 115 7.57 -19.16 10.64
C VAL A 115 8.31 -19.08 9.32
N SER A 116 9.17 -20.07 9.01
CA SER A 116 9.94 -20.11 7.76
C SER A 116 9.03 -20.15 6.53
N ILE A 117 7.97 -20.96 6.57
CA ILE A 117 6.98 -21.02 5.49
C ILE A 117 6.23 -19.69 5.34
N SER A 118 5.97 -18.98 6.44
CA SER A 118 5.37 -17.65 6.39
C SER A 118 6.28 -16.64 5.67
N PHE A 119 7.60 -16.70 5.89
CA PHE A 119 8.57 -15.90 5.13
C PHE A 119 8.63 -16.28 3.64
N VAL A 120 8.59 -17.59 3.33
CA VAL A 120 8.55 -18.05 1.93
C VAL A 120 7.27 -17.56 1.23
N VAL A 121 6.12 -17.68 1.89
CA VAL A 121 4.82 -17.16 1.42
C VAL A 121 4.88 -15.65 1.18
N TYR A 122 5.54 -14.89 2.03
CA TYR A 122 5.77 -13.45 1.82
C TYR A 122 6.60 -13.18 0.56
N GLY A 123 7.74 -13.86 0.38
CA GLY A 123 8.58 -13.72 -0.81
C GLY A 123 7.89 -14.16 -2.11
N VAL A 124 7.17 -15.28 -2.07
CA VAL A 124 6.37 -15.78 -3.21
C VAL A 124 5.26 -14.79 -3.56
N SER A 125 4.62 -14.15 -2.57
CA SER A 125 3.62 -13.11 -2.83
C SER A 125 4.23 -11.94 -3.61
N ALA A 126 5.45 -11.53 -3.28
CA ALA A 126 6.15 -10.45 -3.98
C ALA A 126 6.48 -10.82 -5.44
N LEU A 127 6.99 -12.04 -5.67
CA LEU A 127 7.25 -12.56 -7.02
C LEU A 127 5.96 -12.62 -7.86
N LEU A 128 4.88 -13.17 -7.30
CA LEU A 128 3.60 -13.26 -7.99
C LEU A 128 3.01 -11.89 -8.29
N ALA A 129 3.14 -10.93 -7.38
CA ALA A 129 2.68 -9.56 -7.59
C ALA A 129 3.46 -8.88 -8.73
N TYR A 130 4.77 -9.12 -8.83
CA TYR A 130 5.57 -8.65 -9.96
C TYR A 130 5.09 -9.27 -11.29
N LEU A 131 4.87 -10.59 -11.33
CA LEU A 131 4.40 -11.28 -12.54
C LEU A 131 2.99 -10.83 -12.96
N ASP A 132 2.10 -10.58 -12.00
CA ASP A 132 0.77 -10.04 -12.25
C ASP A 132 0.83 -8.61 -12.81
N TRP A 133 1.63 -7.75 -12.18
CA TRP A 133 1.85 -6.37 -12.63
C TRP A 133 2.44 -6.28 -14.03
N ASP A 134 3.46 -7.09 -14.33
CA ASP A 134 4.09 -7.14 -15.66
C ASP A 134 3.10 -7.65 -16.73
N ARG A 135 2.28 -8.65 -16.39
CA ARG A 135 1.22 -9.13 -17.29
C ARG A 135 0.17 -8.06 -17.58
N LEU A 136 -0.31 -7.34 -16.56
CA LEU A 136 -1.27 -6.23 -16.76
C LEU A 136 -0.70 -5.14 -17.67
N ARG A 137 0.61 -4.84 -17.57
CA ARG A 137 1.28 -3.91 -18.49
C ARG A 137 1.27 -4.43 -19.93
N LYS A 138 1.60 -5.71 -20.13
CA LYS A 138 1.58 -6.37 -21.44
C LYS A 138 0.18 -6.42 -22.05
N ASP A 139 -0.84 -6.54 -21.21
CA ASP A 139 -2.25 -6.54 -21.58
C ASP A 139 -2.81 -5.12 -21.91
N GLY A 140 -1.95 -4.09 -21.83
CA GLY A 140 -2.29 -2.71 -22.23
C GLY A 140 -2.86 -1.83 -21.12
N VAL A 141 -2.82 -2.28 -19.86
CA VAL A 141 -3.21 -1.44 -18.72
C VAL A 141 -2.16 -0.36 -18.51
N VAL A 142 -2.53 0.89 -18.83
CA VAL A 142 -1.66 2.06 -18.64
C VAL A 142 -1.51 2.34 -17.14
N ARG A 143 -0.26 2.37 -16.64
CA ARG A 143 0.09 2.65 -15.23
C ARG A 143 -0.68 1.77 -14.23
N PRO A 144 -0.45 0.44 -14.21
CA PRO A 144 -1.06 -0.43 -13.22
C PRO A 144 -0.51 -0.16 -11.82
N PHE A 145 -1.21 -0.67 -10.79
CA PHE A 145 -0.82 -0.49 -9.40
C PHE A 145 0.54 -1.16 -9.15
N HIS A 146 1.49 -0.43 -8.56
CA HIS A 146 2.86 -0.93 -8.46
C HIS A 146 2.96 -2.18 -7.57
N TRP A 147 3.62 -3.23 -8.05
CA TRP A 147 3.70 -4.52 -7.34
C TRP A 147 4.31 -4.41 -5.93
N ALA A 148 5.27 -3.50 -5.73
CA ALA A 148 5.97 -3.30 -4.46
C ALA A 148 5.03 -2.98 -3.27
N TRP A 149 3.80 -2.52 -3.51
CA TRP A 149 2.81 -2.33 -2.44
C TRP A 149 2.44 -3.63 -1.70
N VAL A 150 2.73 -4.80 -2.29
CA VAL A 150 2.58 -6.10 -1.63
C VAL A 150 3.45 -6.23 -0.36
N PHE A 151 4.59 -5.53 -0.30
CA PHE A 151 5.47 -5.54 0.87
C PHE A 151 4.85 -4.84 2.07
N LEU A 152 4.02 -3.82 1.83
CA LEU A 152 3.27 -3.14 2.88
C LEU A 152 2.09 -4.02 3.33
N SER A 153 1.31 -4.51 2.36
CA SER A 153 0.29 -5.52 2.60
C SER A 153 -0.13 -6.16 1.28
N ARG A 154 -0.29 -7.47 1.32
CA ARG A 154 -0.83 -8.25 0.21
C ARG A 154 -2.23 -7.77 -0.17
N GLU A 155 -3.07 -7.51 0.82
CA GLU A 155 -4.45 -7.05 0.65
C GLU A 155 -4.48 -5.71 -0.10
N LEU A 156 -3.59 -4.77 0.27
CA LEU A 156 -3.46 -3.49 -0.41
C LEU A 156 -3.10 -3.65 -1.89
N TYR A 157 -2.19 -4.57 -2.22
CA TYR A 157 -1.88 -4.89 -3.62
C TYR A 157 -3.13 -5.41 -4.35
N VAL A 158 -3.82 -6.41 -3.79
CA VAL A 158 -5.01 -6.99 -4.42
C VAL A 158 -6.12 -5.96 -4.61
N ILE A 159 -6.35 -5.09 -3.61
CA ILE A 159 -7.37 -4.03 -3.68
C ILE A 159 -6.96 -2.99 -4.73
N GLY A 160 -5.75 -2.43 -4.62
CA GLY A 160 -5.25 -1.38 -5.51
C GLY A 160 -5.25 -1.80 -6.98
N ARG A 161 -4.75 -3.01 -7.28
CA ARG A 161 -4.76 -3.54 -8.66
C ARG A 161 -6.18 -3.79 -9.18
N SER A 162 -7.10 -4.25 -8.32
CA SER A 162 -8.49 -4.50 -8.71
C SER A 162 -9.26 -3.22 -9.05
N VAL A 163 -9.05 -2.15 -8.27
CA VAL A 163 -9.69 -0.83 -8.51
C VAL A 163 -9.23 -0.24 -9.84
N ILE A 164 -7.92 -0.28 -10.11
CA ILE A 164 -7.36 0.21 -11.38
C ILE A 164 -7.93 -0.57 -12.57
N VAL A 165 -7.95 -1.90 -12.44
CA VAL A 165 -8.47 -2.80 -13.46
C VAL A 165 -9.96 -2.56 -13.70
N HIS A 166 -10.76 -2.35 -12.65
CA HIS A 166 -12.18 -2.04 -12.78
C HIS A 166 -12.42 -0.72 -13.52
N GLY A 167 -11.53 0.26 -13.34
CA GLY A 167 -11.55 1.52 -14.08
C GLY A 167 -11.32 1.38 -15.59
N VAL A 168 -10.53 0.38 -16.03
CA VAL A 168 -10.26 0.14 -17.46
C VAL A 168 -11.14 -0.95 -18.07
N ALA A 169 -11.70 -1.84 -17.26
CA ALA A 169 -12.60 -2.93 -17.66
C ALA A 169 -13.89 -2.87 -16.81
N PRO A 170 -14.86 -2.02 -17.19
CA PRO A 170 -16.11 -1.85 -16.46
C PRO A 170 -16.81 -3.19 -16.23
N ARG A 171 -17.43 -3.36 -15.04
CA ARG A 171 -18.10 -4.60 -14.58
C ARG A 171 -17.19 -5.81 -14.32
N ARG A 172 -15.88 -5.69 -14.51
CA ARG A 172 -14.90 -6.76 -14.26
C ARG A 172 -13.81 -6.27 -13.29
N GLY A 173 -13.01 -7.18 -12.75
CA GLY A 173 -11.82 -6.81 -11.96
C GLY A 173 -11.99 -6.78 -10.44
N LEU A 174 -13.22 -6.72 -9.91
CA LEU A 174 -13.44 -6.68 -8.46
C LEU A 174 -13.52 -8.07 -7.79
N ALA A 175 -13.61 -9.16 -8.56
CA ALA A 175 -13.75 -10.50 -7.99
C ALA A 175 -12.64 -10.88 -6.98
N PRO A 176 -11.34 -10.56 -7.21
CA PRO A 176 -10.29 -10.82 -6.23
C PRO A 176 -10.43 -10.03 -4.93
N VAL A 177 -11.11 -8.88 -4.93
CA VAL A 177 -11.38 -8.12 -3.69
C VAL A 177 -12.34 -8.90 -2.81
N TRP A 178 -13.47 -9.35 -3.36
CA TRP A 178 -14.45 -10.14 -2.63
C TRP A 178 -13.86 -11.47 -2.11
N ALA A 179 -13.05 -12.12 -2.93
CA ALA A 179 -12.34 -13.33 -2.51
C ALA A 179 -11.33 -13.06 -1.39
N THR A 180 -10.58 -11.95 -1.47
CA THR A 180 -9.65 -11.54 -0.39
C THR A 180 -10.39 -11.27 0.90
N ILE A 181 -11.54 -10.61 0.85
CA ILE A 181 -12.38 -10.37 2.03
C ILE A 181 -12.80 -11.72 2.64
N GLY A 182 -13.35 -12.64 1.84
CA GLY A 182 -13.78 -13.95 2.32
C GLY A 182 -12.64 -14.76 2.93
N VAL A 183 -11.48 -14.81 2.28
CA VAL A 183 -10.29 -15.49 2.78
C VAL A 183 -9.76 -14.83 4.06
N THR A 184 -9.73 -13.51 4.13
CA THR A 184 -9.27 -12.79 5.32
C THR A 184 -10.17 -13.06 6.51
N LEU A 185 -11.50 -13.02 6.33
CA LEU A 185 -12.46 -13.36 7.36
C LEU A 185 -12.27 -14.80 7.86
N LEU A 186 -12.09 -15.75 6.94
CA LEU A 186 -11.81 -17.15 7.28
C LEU A 186 -10.53 -17.29 8.12
N VAL A 187 -9.44 -16.67 7.68
CA VAL A 187 -8.14 -16.69 8.37
C VAL A 187 -8.27 -16.11 9.78
N VAL A 188 -8.94 -14.96 9.93
CA VAL A 188 -9.12 -14.30 11.22
C VAL A 188 -9.95 -15.17 12.17
N VAL A 189 -11.08 -15.71 11.70
CA VAL A 189 -11.96 -16.55 12.52
C VAL A 189 -11.24 -17.80 12.98
N LEU A 190 -10.62 -18.55 12.06
CA LEU A 190 -9.96 -19.81 12.40
C LEU A 190 -8.73 -19.61 13.27
N THR A 191 -7.97 -18.53 13.05
CA THR A 191 -6.85 -18.18 13.93
C THR A 191 -7.36 -17.82 15.33
N GLY A 192 -8.44 -17.04 15.44
CA GLY A 192 -9.05 -16.72 16.73
C GLY A 192 -9.52 -17.96 17.49
N LEU A 193 -10.20 -18.88 16.80
CA LEU A 193 -10.63 -20.16 17.39
C LEU A 193 -9.44 -21.01 17.85
N LYS A 194 -8.39 -21.09 17.04
CA LYS A 194 -7.16 -21.82 17.39
C LYS A 194 -6.46 -21.22 18.61
N MET A 195 -6.32 -19.90 18.66
CA MET A 195 -5.70 -19.21 19.79
C MET A 195 -6.54 -19.39 21.06
N SER A 196 -7.86 -19.31 20.97
CA SER A 196 -8.78 -19.60 22.08
C SER A 196 -8.58 -21.03 22.62
N ALA A 197 -8.47 -22.02 21.73
CA ALA A 197 -8.22 -23.41 22.12
C ALA A 197 -6.88 -23.58 22.84
N ILE A 198 -5.79 -22.93 22.37
CA ILE A 198 -4.48 -22.97 23.02
C ILE A 198 -4.51 -22.29 24.40
N VAL A 199 -5.24 -21.18 24.55
CA VAL A 199 -5.40 -20.51 25.85
C VAL A 199 -6.21 -21.38 26.82
N ALA A 200 -7.26 -22.04 26.33
CA ALA A 200 -8.07 -22.94 27.15
C ALA A 200 -7.25 -24.14 27.67
N THR A 201 -6.36 -24.72 26.86
CA THR A 201 -5.49 -25.81 27.32
C THR A 201 -4.53 -25.36 28.42
N LEU A 202 -3.94 -24.17 28.29
CA LEU A 202 -3.11 -23.56 29.34
C LEU A 202 -3.87 -23.32 30.64
N ALA A 203 -5.07 -22.75 30.55
CA ALA A 203 -5.89 -22.44 31.71
C ALA A 203 -6.26 -23.72 32.49
N ASN A 204 -6.62 -24.78 31.78
CA ASN A 204 -6.93 -26.07 32.38
C ASN A 204 -5.70 -26.70 33.06
N GLN A 205 -4.52 -26.60 32.46
CA GLN A 205 -3.27 -27.08 33.08
C GLN A 205 -2.95 -26.34 34.37
N ALA A 206 -3.10 -25.00 34.39
CA ALA A 206 -2.87 -24.19 35.58
C ALA A 206 -3.85 -24.52 36.71
N ALA A 207 -5.09 -24.90 36.40
CA ALA A 207 -6.09 -25.29 37.41
C ALA A 207 -5.83 -26.68 38.04
N THR A 208 -4.98 -27.50 37.41
CA THR A 208 -4.64 -28.85 37.89
C THR A 208 -3.35 -28.93 38.73
N ILE A 209 -2.68 -27.80 38.96
CA ILE A 209 -1.43 -27.66 39.73
C ILE A 209 -1.74 -26.94 41.04
#